data_AF-A0A7W6DXI5-F1
#
_entry.id   AF-A0A7W6DXI5-F1
#
_cell.length_a   1.000
_cell.length_b   1.000
_cell.length_c   1.000
_cell.angle_alpha   90.00
_cell.angle_beta   90.00
_cell.angle_gamma   90.00
#
_symmetry.space_group_name_H-M   'P 1'
#
loop_
_entity.id
_entity.type
_entity.pdbx_description
1 polymer ?
#
loop_
_entity_poly.entity_id
_entity_poly.type
_entity_poly.pdbx_seq_one_letter_code
_entity_poly.pdbx_strand_id
1 'polypeptide(L)'
;MLQLALLSYQTNMSNFTSPQPSAEFSQVWRRSFGETPPLGHVLRYDFFDYWTRFHALPKSKRYADTDKEWDTVLSRANTLARECFGDHARVWVVTGCFTDSTHRDNDLPARMLMTKAMTWIDGSEDTADQSEITFFATVHDWKPRSLDGLFSEIANDQERAVLFSVNTKTVLAPYNGGFDVISLRPGKISDLESRYRTWMSNRSDKY
;
A
#
# COMPACT_ATOMS: atom_id res chain seq x y z
N MET A 1 -24.37 -44.72 46.40
CA MET A 1 -24.80 -43.35 46.09
C MET A 1 -23.58 -42.52 45.81
N LEU A 2 -23.41 -42.11 44.54
CA LEU A 2 -22.35 -41.24 44.07
C LEU A 2 -22.53 -39.82 44.63
N GLN A 3 -21.43 -39.14 45.00
CA GLN A 3 -21.25 -37.74 44.57
C GLN A 3 -19.76 -37.36 44.56
N LEU A 4 -19.22 -37.22 43.35
CA LEU A 4 -17.96 -36.56 43.03
C LEU A 4 -18.15 -35.04 43.18
N ALA A 5 -17.26 -34.38 43.92
CA ALA A 5 -17.12 -32.92 43.88
C ALA A 5 -15.78 -32.59 43.19
N LEU A 6 -15.87 -32.30 41.89
CA LEU A 6 -14.81 -31.67 41.12
C LEU A 6 -14.84 -30.17 41.42
N LEU A 7 -13.81 -29.66 42.08
CA LEU A 7 -13.54 -28.22 42.19
C LEU A 7 -12.95 -27.76 40.85
N SER A 8 -13.73 -26.99 40.09
CA SER A 8 -13.30 -26.33 38.87
C SER A 8 -12.39 -25.14 39.20
N TYR A 9 -11.16 -25.18 38.68
CA TYR A 9 -10.29 -24.02 38.54
C TYR A 9 -10.95 -23.04 37.56
N GLN A 10 -11.45 -21.90 38.04
CA GLN A 10 -11.74 -20.74 37.20
C GLN A 10 -10.50 -19.87 37.12
N THR A 11 -9.72 -20.04 36.05
CA THR A 11 -8.66 -19.10 35.69
C THR A 11 -9.29 -17.98 34.87
N ASN A 12 -9.33 -16.77 35.44
CA ASN A 12 -9.64 -15.53 34.72
C ASN A 12 -8.59 -15.29 33.63
N MET A 13 -8.87 -15.69 32.40
CA MET A 13 -8.17 -15.19 31.22
C MET A 13 -8.82 -13.88 30.80
N SER A 14 -8.18 -12.76 31.15
CA SER A 14 -8.44 -11.47 30.54
C SER A 14 -8.28 -11.59 29.01
N ASN A 15 -9.39 -11.49 28.28
CA ASN A 15 -9.41 -11.38 26.83
C ASN A 15 -8.72 -10.07 26.40
N PHE A 16 -7.40 -10.09 26.24
CA PHE A 16 -6.74 -9.17 25.33
C PHE A 16 -7.04 -9.65 23.91
N THR A 17 -8.20 -9.29 23.39
CA THR A 17 -8.44 -9.38 21.95
C THR A 17 -7.44 -8.44 21.28
N SER A 18 -6.46 -9.00 20.57
CA SER A 18 -5.62 -8.23 19.66
C SER A 18 -6.54 -7.34 18.81
N PRO A 19 -6.18 -6.07 18.57
CA PRO A 19 -7.00 -5.20 17.74
C PRO A 19 -7.26 -5.90 16.40
N GLN A 20 -8.51 -5.80 15.91
CA GLN A 20 -8.84 -6.28 14.57
C GLN A 20 -7.88 -5.61 13.56
N PRO A 21 -7.36 -6.32 12.55
CA PRO A 21 -6.35 -5.79 11.63
C PRO A 21 -6.69 -4.42 11.03
N SER A 22 -7.97 -4.13 10.84
CA SER A 22 -8.48 -2.83 10.41
C SER A 22 -8.21 -1.66 11.36
N ALA A 23 -8.44 -1.87 12.66
CA ALA A 23 -8.19 -0.86 13.69
C ALA A 23 -6.69 -0.63 13.89
N GLU A 24 -5.89 -1.69 13.71
CA GLU A 24 -4.44 -1.58 13.75
C GLU A 24 -3.91 -0.71 12.61
N PHE A 25 -4.34 -0.97 11.35
CA PHE A 25 -3.90 -0.19 10.19
C PHE A 25 -4.19 1.31 10.36
N SER A 26 -5.44 1.69 10.63
CA SER A 26 -5.82 3.11 10.70
C SER A 26 -5.04 3.87 11.78
N GLN A 27 -4.75 3.21 12.91
CA GLN A 27 -3.94 3.80 13.97
C GLN A 27 -2.48 4.00 13.54
N VAL A 28 -1.83 2.99 12.95
CA VAL A 28 -0.42 3.11 12.53
C VAL A 28 -0.25 4.04 11.33
N TRP A 29 -1.25 4.09 10.45
CA TRP A 29 -1.31 5.02 9.33
C TRP A 29 -1.38 6.46 9.83
N ARG A 30 -2.37 6.79 10.69
CA ARG A 30 -2.53 8.15 11.24
C ARG A 30 -1.30 8.65 12.00
N ARG A 31 -0.61 7.76 12.72
CA ARG A 31 0.66 8.10 13.40
C ARG A 31 1.80 8.48 12.44
N SER A 32 1.72 8.04 11.18
CA SER A 32 2.76 8.27 10.18
C SER A 32 2.36 9.40 9.22
N PHE A 33 1.14 9.35 8.68
CA PHE A 33 0.67 10.21 7.59
C PHE A 33 -0.52 11.11 7.97
N GLY A 34 -0.94 11.14 9.25
CA GLY A 34 -2.08 11.95 9.67
C GLY A 34 -3.39 11.49 9.02
N GLU A 35 -4.22 12.44 8.59
CA GLU A 35 -5.50 12.16 7.93
C GLU A 35 -5.38 12.03 6.40
N THR A 36 -4.18 12.16 5.81
CA THR A 36 -3.96 11.95 4.38
C THR A 36 -4.34 10.51 4.00
N PRO A 37 -5.16 10.29 2.96
CA PRO A 37 -5.58 8.95 2.56
C PRO A 37 -4.41 8.14 1.98
N PRO A 38 -4.44 6.80 2.06
CA PRO A 38 -3.45 5.91 1.44
C PRO A 38 -3.60 5.81 -0.09
N LEU A 39 -3.55 6.97 -0.76
CA LEU A 39 -3.61 7.13 -2.20
C LEU A 39 -2.31 7.76 -2.69
N GLY A 40 -1.58 7.07 -3.57
CA GLY A 40 -0.28 7.56 -4.07
C GLY A 40 -0.34 8.96 -4.67
N HIS A 41 -1.41 9.27 -5.42
CA HIS A 41 -1.57 10.57 -6.05
C HIS A 41 -1.90 11.71 -5.07
N VAL A 42 -2.48 11.41 -3.89
CA VAL A 42 -2.70 12.41 -2.82
C VAL A 42 -1.42 12.55 -2.00
N LEU A 43 -0.82 11.42 -1.59
CA LEU A 43 0.41 11.37 -0.81
C LEU A 43 1.56 12.17 -1.44
N ARG A 44 1.73 12.12 -2.76
CA ARG A 44 2.79 12.89 -3.44
C ARG A 44 2.61 14.40 -3.33
N TYR A 45 1.38 14.90 -3.15
CA TYR A 45 1.13 16.33 -2.96
C TYR A 45 1.33 16.72 -1.50
N ASP A 46 0.72 15.98 -0.57
CA ASP A 46 0.80 16.26 0.86
C ASP A 46 2.21 16.07 1.44
N PHE A 47 2.99 15.15 0.84
CA PHE A 47 4.34 14.77 1.27
C PHE A 47 5.38 14.99 0.16
N PHE A 48 5.26 16.09 -0.59
CA PHE A 48 6.13 16.37 -1.75
C PHE A 48 7.63 16.30 -1.44
N ASP A 49 8.07 16.83 -0.30
CA ASP A 49 9.48 16.81 0.14
C ASP A 49 9.98 15.41 0.52
N TYR A 50 9.06 14.47 0.75
CA TYR A 50 9.32 13.08 1.12
C TYR A 50 9.00 12.10 0.00
N TRP A 51 8.82 12.60 -1.23
CA TRP A 51 8.36 11.83 -2.37
C TRP A 51 9.38 11.77 -3.51
N THR A 52 9.41 10.62 -4.17
CA THR A 52 10.03 10.44 -5.48
C THR A 52 9.27 9.46 -6.36
N ARG A 53 9.63 9.44 -7.64
CA ARG A 53 8.94 8.68 -8.68
C ARG A 53 9.92 7.99 -9.61
N PHE A 54 9.57 6.76 -9.98
CA PHE A 54 10.31 5.95 -10.95
C PHE A 54 9.37 5.44 -12.05
N HIS A 55 9.86 5.39 -13.28
CA HIS A 55 9.14 4.75 -14.39
C HIS A 55 9.27 3.23 -14.33
N ALA A 56 8.19 2.54 -14.64
CA ALA A 56 8.18 1.08 -14.75
C ALA A 56 9.00 0.61 -15.95
N LEU A 57 8.96 1.35 -17.06
CA LEU A 57 9.72 1.08 -18.27
C LEU A 57 10.58 2.29 -18.69
N PRO A 58 11.66 2.08 -19.47
CA PRO A 58 12.44 3.17 -20.05
C PRO A 58 11.58 4.11 -20.91
N LYS A 59 12.05 5.36 -21.08
CA LYS A 59 11.39 6.39 -21.89
C LYS A 59 9.94 6.69 -21.46
N SER A 60 9.62 6.42 -20.19
CA SER A 60 8.29 6.65 -19.62
C SER A 60 7.17 5.88 -20.33
N LYS A 61 7.50 4.75 -20.98
CA LYS A 61 6.49 3.83 -21.53
C LYS A 61 5.61 3.31 -20.39
N ARG A 62 4.29 3.29 -20.60
CA ARG A 62 3.32 2.91 -19.56
C ARG A 62 3.06 1.41 -19.48
N TYR A 63 2.76 0.79 -20.62
CA TYR A 63 2.34 -0.61 -20.69
C TYR A 63 3.44 -1.49 -21.29
N ALA A 64 3.55 -2.71 -20.79
CA ALA A 64 4.45 -3.72 -21.31
C ALA A 64 3.75 -4.52 -22.42
N ASP A 65 4.39 -4.64 -23.58
CA ASP A 65 3.88 -5.38 -24.75
C ASP A 65 4.63 -6.69 -24.98
N THR A 66 5.74 -6.90 -24.26
CA THR A 66 6.62 -8.07 -24.43
C THR A 66 7.01 -8.65 -23.07
N ASP A 67 7.36 -9.94 -23.04
CA ASP A 67 7.81 -10.62 -21.82
C ASP A 67 9.01 -9.92 -21.17
N LYS A 68 9.93 -9.40 -21.98
CA LYS A 68 11.10 -8.65 -21.50
C LYS A 68 10.71 -7.34 -20.80
N GLU A 69 9.67 -6.67 -21.29
CA GLU A 69 9.14 -5.48 -20.64
C GLU A 69 8.42 -5.85 -19.35
N TRP A 70 7.64 -6.94 -19.34
CA TRP A 70 7.02 -7.47 -18.12
C TRP A 70 8.05 -7.83 -17.05
N ASP A 71 9.13 -8.52 -17.42
CA ASP A 71 10.26 -8.80 -16.54
C ASP A 71 10.87 -7.51 -15.97
N THR A 72 10.96 -6.46 -16.79
CA THR A 72 11.48 -5.16 -16.36
C THR A 72 10.55 -4.50 -15.33
N VAL A 73 9.24 -4.48 -15.59
CA VAL A 73 8.23 -3.92 -14.68
C VAL A 73 8.31 -4.64 -13.32
N LEU A 74 8.24 -5.97 -13.32
CA LEU A 74 8.25 -6.77 -12.11
C LEU A 74 9.60 -6.70 -11.37
N SER A 75 10.72 -6.68 -12.10
CA SER A 75 12.05 -6.52 -11.51
C SER A 75 12.18 -5.18 -10.78
N ARG A 76 11.73 -4.07 -11.40
CA ARG A 76 11.75 -2.75 -10.77
C ARG A 76 10.79 -2.66 -9.58
N ALA A 77 9.58 -3.20 -9.69
CA ALA A 77 8.62 -3.24 -8.58
C ALA A 77 9.22 -3.95 -7.35
N ASN A 78 9.78 -5.15 -7.55
CA ASN A 78 10.40 -5.91 -6.47
C ASN A 78 11.66 -5.23 -5.92
N THR A 79 12.45 -4.59 -6.77
CA THR A 79 13.64 -3.85 -6.33
C THR A 79 13.24 -2.68 -5.44
N LEU A 80 12.24 -1.88 -5.85
CA LEU A 80 11.76 -0.75 -5.05
C LEU A 80 11.07 -1.22 -3.76
N ALA A 81 10.32 -2.32 -3.80
CA ALA A 81 9.73 -2.91 -2.60
C ALA A 81 10.81 -3.36 -1.59
N ARG A 82 11.86 -4.05 -2.06
CA ARG A 82 13.02 -4.42 -1.22
C ARG A 82 13.66 -3.17 -0.62
N GLU A 83 13.87 -2.14 -1.43
CA GLU A 83 14.45 -0.89 -0.96
C GLU A 83 13.58 -0.22 0.10
N CYS A 84 12.25 -0.22 -0.07
CA CYS A 84 11.34 0.40 0.87
C CYS A 84 11.26 -0.37 2.20
N PHE A 85 11.30 -1.70 2.17
CA PHE A 85 10.88 -2.53 3.30
C PHE A 85 11.97 -3.43 3.88
N GLY A 86 13.04 -3.70 3.13
CA GLY A 86 14.01 -4.76 3.41
C GLY A 86 13.53 -6.12 2.90
N ASP A 87 14.40 -7.13 2.97
CA ASP A 87 14.02 -8.51 2.69
C ASP A 87 13.15 -9.08 3.82
N HIS A 88 12.11 -9.84 3.48
CA HIS A 88 11.22 -10.50 4.43
C HIS A 88 10.54 -9.53 5.41
N ALA A 89 9.77 -8.59 4.87
CA ALA A 89 9.14 -7.52 5.64
C ALA A 89 7.62 -7.75 5.77
N ARG A 90 7.09 -7.53 6.96
CA ARG A 90 5.64 -7.44 7.18
C ARG A 90 5.16 -6.06 6.72
N VAL A 91 4.32 -6.02 5.70
CA VAL A 91 3.80 -4.78 5.09
C VAL A 91 2.28 -4.78 5.08
N TRP A 92 1.69 -3.60 5.16
CA TRP A 92 0.28 -3.41 4.85
C TRP A 92 0.10 -3.30 3.35
N VAL A 93 -0.86 -4.02 2.79
CA VAL A 93 -1.39 -3.81 1.43
C VAL A 93 -2.75 -3.15 1.60
N VAL A 94 -2.96 -2.03 0.92
CA VAL A 94 -4.13 -1.17 1.12
C VAL A 94 -4.71 -0.78 -0.22
N THR A 95 -6.02 -0.92 -0.38
CA THR A 95 -6.77 -0.48 -1.56
C THR A 95 -7.94 0.39 -1.16
N GLY A 96 -8.33 1.32 -2.03
CA GLY A 96 -9.50 2.19 -1.85
C GLY A 96 -10.60 1.83 -2.83
N CYS A 97 -11.82 1.67 -2.33
CA CYS A 97 -13.02 1.43 -3.12
C CYS A 97 -13.98 2.62 -2.97
N PHE A 98 -14.37 3.22 -4.09
CA PHE A 98 -15.39 4.28 -4.10
C PHE A 98 -16.77 3.68 -3.87
N THR A 99 -17.56 4.30 -2.98
CA THR A 99 -18.91 3.85 -2.63
C THR A 99 -19.86 3.78 -3.81
N ASP A 100 -19.69 4.67 -4.79
CA ASP A 100 -20.59 4.82 -5.95
C ASP A 100 -19.98 4.28 -7.27
N SER A 101 -18.79 3.69 -7.21
CA SER A 101 -18.18 3.16 -8.41
C SER A 101 -18.91 1.93 -8.93
N THR A 102 -19.30 1.98 -10.21
CA THR A 102 -19.73 0.81 -10.99
C THR A 102 -18.59 -0.20 -11.23
N HIS A 103 -17.42 -0.01 -10.61
CA HIS A 103 -16.38 -1.02 -10.42
C HIS A 103 -16.85 -2.12 -9.46
N ARG A 104 -17.97 -2.76 -9.80
CA ARG A 104 -18.55 -3.93 -9.11
C ARG A 104 -17.60 -5.12 -9.03
N ASP A 105 -16.40 -5.01 -9.62
CA ASP A 105 -15.39 -6.05 -9.74
C ASP A 105 -14.06 -5.72 -9.02
N ASN A 106 -13.99 -4.74 -8.10
CA ASN A 106 -12.81 -4.67 -7.20
C ASN A 106 -12.87 -5.86 -6.22
N ASP A 107 -12.38 -7.01 -6.68
CA ASP A 107 -12.35 -8.25 -5.93
C ASP A 107 -11.17 -8.32 -4.96
N LEU A 108 -10.21 -7.39 -5.05
CA LEU A 108 -8.96 -7.40 -4.29
C LEU A 108 -9.21 -7.51 -2.77
N PRO A 109 -10.15 -6.77 -2.15
CA PRO A 109 -10.47 -6.96 -0.74
C PRO A 109 -10.89 -8.38 -0.40
N ALA A 110 -11.73 -9.02 -1.23
CA ALA A 110 -12.18 -10.39 -1.01
C ALA A 110 -11.04 -11.39 -1.28
N ARG A 111 -10.33 -11.23 -2.40
CA ARG A 111 -9.23 -12.08 -2.87
C ARG A 111 -8.04 -12.10 -1.91
N MET A 112 -7.74 -10.98 -1.25
CA MET A 112 -6.67 -10.85 -0.26
C MET A 112 -7.15 -10.89 1.20
N LEU A 113 -8.44 -11.21 1.45
CA LEU A 113 -9.03 -11.27 2.79
C LEU A 113 -8.82 -9.98 3.60
N MET A 114 -8.93 -8.83 2.93
CA MET A 114 -8.74 -7.52 3.54
C MET A 114 -9.93 -7.13 4.43
N THR A 115 -9.65 -6.33 5.45
CA THR A 115 -10.68 -5.79 6.34
C THR A 115 -10.84 -4.30 6.10
N LYS A 116 -12.08 -3.79 6.15
CA LYS A 116 -12.36 -2.33 6.08
C LYS A 116 -11.59 -1.62 7.18
N ALA A 117 -10.72 -0.69 6.81
CA ALA A 117 -9.74 -0.08 7.72
C ALA A 117 -10.06 1.39 8.06
N MET A 118 -10.44 2.20 7.07
CA MET A 118 -10.85 3.60 7.26
C MET A 118 -11.70 4.07 6.08
N THR A 119 -12.36 5.23 6.23
CA THR A 119 -12.99 5.95 5.12
C THR A 119 -12.41 7.34 5.00
N TRP A 120 -12.57 7.93 3.82
CA TRP A 120 -12.12 9.28 3.50
C TRP A 120 -13.07 9.90 2.49
N ILE A 121 -13.25 11.21 2.58
CA ILE A 121 -14.03 12.01 1.65
C ILE A 121 -13.12 13.13 1.16
N ASP A 122 -13.11 13.37 -0.15
CA ASP A 122 -12.38 14.50 -0.71
C ASP A 122 -13.09 15.81 -0.35
N GLY A 123 -12.55 16.52 0.63
CA GLY A 123 -13.10 17.80 1.08
C GLY A 123 -12.92 18.94 0.09
N SER A 124 -12.22 18.73 -1.04
CA SER A 124 -12.06 19.75 -2.08
C SER A 124 -13.23 19.80 -3.07
N GLU A 125 -14.07 18.78 -3.08
CA GLU A 125 -15.28 18.71 -3.91
C GLU A 125 -16.49 19.33 -3.20
N ASP A 126 -17.42 19.89 -3.99
CA ASP A 126 -18.71 20.36 -3.48
C ASP A 126 -19.46 19.20 -2.81
N THR A 127 -20.16 19.47 -1.71
CA THR A 127 -20.83 18.42 -0.89
C THR A 127 -21.79 17.52 -1.66
N ALA A 128 -22.32 17.97 -2.80
CA ALA A 128 -23.21 17.19 -3.66
C ALA A 128 -22.46 16.15 -4.53
N ASP A 129 -21.17 16.36 -4.76
CA ASP A 129 -20.32 15.54 -5.64
C ASP A 129 -19.31 14.68 -4.85
N GLN A 130 -19.20 14.92 -3.53
CA GLN A 130 -18.29 14.20 -2.64
C GLN A 130 -18.51 12.69 -2.69
N SER A 131 -17.50 12.00 -3.20
CA SER A 131 -17.45 10.54 -3.18
C SER A 131 -16.70 10.02 -1.95
N GLU A 132 -17.34 9.15 -1.15
CA GLU A 132 -16.65 8.46 -0.07
C GLU A 132 -15.80 7.31 -0.63
N ILE A 133 -14.54 7.24 -0.18
CA ILE A 133 -13.65 6.11 -0.43
C ILE A 133 -13.56 5.29 0.84
N THR A 134 -13.90 4.01 0.75
CA THR A 134 -13.63 3.03 1.81
C THR A 134 -12.31 2.32 1.52
N PHE A 135 -11.37 2.39 2.47
CA PHE A 135 -10.11 1.67 2.39
C PHE A 135 -10.18 0.31 3.07
N PHE A 136 -9.62 -0.69 2.42
CA PHE A 136 -9.44 -2.04 2.93
C PHE A 136 -7.95 -2.33 3.04
N ALA A 137 -7.56 -2.99 4.13
CA ALA A 137 -6.18 -3.32 4.39
C ALA A 137 -6.02 -4.77 4.83
N THR A 138 -4.90 -5.37 4.43
CA THR A 138 -4.41 -6.63 5.00
C THR A 138 -2.93 -6.53 5.25
N VAL A 139 -2.43 -7.40 6.14
CA VAL A 139 -1.01 -7.59 6.35
C VAL A 139 -0.52 -8.66 5.39
N HIS A 140 0.59 -8.39 4.72
CA HIS A 140 1.28 -9.34 3.86
C HIS A 140 2.73 -9.54 4.32
N ASP A 141 3.17 -10.79 4.41
CA ASP A 141 4.58 -11.14 4.62
C ASP A 141 5.31 -11.04 3.27
N TRP A 142 5.84 -9.84 3.00
CA TRP A 142 6.49 -9.55 1.74
C TRP A 142 7.81 -10.27 1.61
N LYS A 143 7.97 -10.97 0.49
CA LYS A 143 9.25 -11.52 -0.01
C LYS A 143 9.34 -11.23 -1.50
N PRO A 144 10.54 -11.23 -2.10
CA PRO A 144 10.67 -11.04 -3.54
C PRO A 144 9.70 -11.95 -4.29
N ARG A 145 8.98 -11.35 -5.24
CA ARG A 145 7.98 -11.96 -6.12
C ARG A 145 6.65 -12.35 -5.49
N SER A 146 6.45 -12.18 -4.18
CA SER A 146 5.19 -12.59 -3.53
C SER A 146 3.97 -11.79 -3.96
N LEU A 147 4.17 -10.63 -4.59
CA LEU A 147 3.11 -9.74 -5.07
C LEU A 147 3.23 -9.48 -6.58
N ASP A 148 3.94 -10.34 -7.34
CA ASP A 148 4.08 -10.17 -8.79
C ASP A 148 2.72 -10.09 -9.49
N GLY A 149 1.75 -10.91 -9.08
CA GLY A 149 0.38 -10.85 -9.63
C GLY A 149 -0.25 -9.47 -9.44
N LEU A 150 -0.25 -8.95 -8.21
CA LEU A 150 -0.77 -7.63 -7.90
C LEU A 150 -0.01 -6.51 -8.64
N PHE A 151 1.32 -6.60 -8.73
CA PHE A 151 2.11 -5.61 -9.48
C PHE A 151 1.77 -5.62 -10.97
N SER A 152 1.51 -6.79 -11.56
CA SER A 152 1.06 -6.90 -12.96
C SER A 152 -0.33 -6.30 -13.17
N GLU A 153 -1.28 -6.59 -12.27
CA GLU A 153 -2.64 -6.04 -12.31
C GLU A 153 -2.61 -4.51 -12.22
N ILE A 154 -1.81 -3.94 -11.32
CA ILE A 154 -1.64 -2.48 -11.17
C ILE A 154 -0.97 -1.86 -12.40
N ALA A 155 0.05 -2.51 -12.97
CA ALA A 155 0.72 -2.03 -14.18
C ALA A 155 -0.22 -1.98 -15.40
N ASN A 156 -1.24 -2.85 -15.43
CA ASN A 156 -2.31 -2.87 -16.44
C ASN A 156 -3.52 -1.99 -16.09
N ASP A 157 -3.44 -1.17 -15.03
CA ASP A 157 -4.54 -0.34 -14.54
C ASP A 157 -5.81 -1.15 -14.16
N GLN A 158 -5.65 -2.43 -13.82
CA GLN A 158 -6.73 -3.32 -13.38
C GLN A 158 -6.98 -3.20 -11.88
N GLU A 159 -5.92 -2.91 -11.11
CA GLU A 159 -5.98 -2.78 -9.67
C GLU A 159 -5.31 -1.49 -9.19
N ARG A 160 -5.66 -1.08 -7.97
CA ARG A 160 -5.01 0.05 -7.29
C ARG A 160 -4.72 -0.32 -5.85
N ALA A 161 -3.45 -0.31 -5.47
CA ALA A 161 -3.06 -0.53 -4.09
C ALA A 161 -1.78 0.23 -3.73
N VAL A 162 -1.60 0.51 -2.45
CA VAL A 162 -0.33 0.96 -1.88
C VAL A 162 0.18 -0.06 -0.88
N LEU A 163 1.50 -0.13 -0.75
CA LEU A 163 2.19 -0.95 0.24
C LEU A 163 2.80 -0.02 1.29
N PHE A 164 2.62 -0.33 2.57
CA PHE A 164 3.13 0.49 3.68
C PHE A 164 3.86 -0.36 4.71
N SER A 165 5.07 0.06 5.10
CA SER A 165 5.78 -0.52 6.23
C SER A 165 5.80 0.45 7.41
N VAL A 166 5.26 0.01 8.55
CA VAL A 166 5.32 0.74 9.81
C VAL A 166 6.76 0.91 10.28
N ASN A 167 7.58 -0.14 10.14
CA ASN A 167 8.97 -0.14 10.59
C ASN A 167 9.83 0.89 9.84
N THR A 168 9.66 0.98 8.53
CA THR A 168 10.45 1.91 7.71
C THR A 168 9.72 3.23 7.43
N LYS A 169 8.48 3.40 7.90
CA LYS A 169 7.62 4.57 7.59
C LYS A 169 7.66 4.96 6.12
N THR A 170 7.60 3.95 5.26
CA THR A 170 7.75 4.10 3.80
C THR A 170 6.57 3.47 3.10
N VAL A 171 6.10 4.16 2.07
CA VAL A 171 5.04 3.73 1.16
C VAL A 171 5.63 3.49 -0.22
N LEU A 172 5.25 2.37 -0.83
CA LEU A 172 5.40 2.12 -2.25
C LEU A 172 4.00 2.13 -2.88
N ALA A 173 3.76 3.06 -3.78
CA ALA A 173 2.50 3.22 -4.51
C ALA A 173 2.73 2.96 -6.01
N PRO A 174 2.67 1.69 -6.45
CA PRO A 174 2.71 1.36 -7.87
C PRO A 174 1.48 1.92 -8.61
N TYR A 175 1.65 2.25 -9.88
CA TYR A 175 0.57 2.67 -10.78
C TYR A 175 0.90 2.29 -12.24
N ASN A 176 -0.03 2.50 -13.17
CA ASN A 176 0.18 2.21 -14.59
C ASN A 176 1.30 3.08 -15.20
N GLY A 177 2.50 2.49 -15.31
CA GLY A 177 3.69 3.11 -15.87
C GLY A 177 4.75 3.56 -14.85
N GLY A 178 4.56 3.32 -13.55
CA GLY A 178 5.58 3.67 -12.57
C GLY A 178 5.27 3.36 -11.12
N PHE A 179 6.07 3.98 -10.26
CA PHE A 179 6.06 3.78 -8.83
C PHE A 179 6.30 5.13 -8.14
N ASP A 180 5.39 5.50 -7.26
CA ASP A 180 5.62 6.57 -6.29
C ASP A 180 6.18 5.95 -5.01
N VAL A 181 7.21 6.57 -4.44
CA VAL A 181 7.78 6.20 -3.14
C VAL A 181 7.68 7.41 -2.23
N ILE A 182 7.09 7.21 -1.05
CA ILE A 182 6.99 8.24 -0.01
C ILE A 182 7.69 7.70 1.23
N SER A 183 8.68 8.41 1.77
CA SER A 183 9.41 7.95 2.95
C SER A 183 9.67 9.06 3.94
N LEU A 184 9.20 8.88 5.17
CA LEU A 184 9.48 9.79 6.29
C LEU A 184 10.85 9.53 6.94
N ARG A 185 11.66 8.64 6.35
CA ARG A 185 13.04 8.39 6.81
C ARG A 185 13.98 9.42 6.18
N PRO A 186 14.75 10.16 7.01
CA PRO A 186 15.75 11.09 6.49
C PRO A 186 16.71 10.42 5.50
N GLY A 187 17.01 11.09 4.40
CA GLY A 187 17.94 10.62 3.36
C GLY A 187 17.41 9.51 2.44
N LYS A 188 16.31 8.82 2.79
CA LYS A 188 15.84 7.68 2.00
C LYS A 188 15.49 8.04 0.56
N ILE A 189 14.84 9.19 0.36
CA ILE A 189 14.46 9.67 -0.97
C ILE A 189 15.69 9.99 -1.81
N SER A 190 16.62 10.81 -1.29
CA SER A 190 17.86 11.13 -2.00
C SER A 190 18.69 9.89 -2.35
N ASP A 191 18.74 8.89 -1.45
CA ASP A 191 19.47 7.65 -1.69
C ASP A 191 18.85 6.81 -2.81
N LEU A 192 17.52 6.79 -2.91
CA LEU A 192 16.82 6.11 -3.99
C LEU A 192 17.02 6.83 -5.32
N GLU A 193 16.91 8.16 -5.33
CA GLU A 193 17.11 8.98 -6.52
C GLU A 193 18.53 8.85 -7.08
N SER A 194 19.55 8.85 -6.20
CA SER A 194 20.93 8.65 -6.61
C SER A 194 21.16 7.26 -7.21
N ARG A 195 20.59 6.20 -6.61
CA ARG A 195 20.83 4.82 -7.05
C ARG A 195 20.06 4.45 -8.32
N TYR A 196 18.86 5.00 -8.49
CA TYR A 196 17.94 4.64 -9.57
C TYR A 196 17.67 5.81 -10.52
N ARG A 197 18.62 6.74 -10.66
CA ARG A 197 18.52 7.95 -11.49
C ARG A 197 18.11 7.68 -12.93
N THR A 198 18.52 6.54 -13.49
CA THR A 198 18.20 6.11 -14.87
C THR A 198 16.77 5.64 -15.05
N TRP A 199 16.01 5.45 -13.97
CA TRP A 199 14.59 5.06 -14.00
C TRP A 199 13.66 6.27 -13.85
N MET A 200 14.20 7.43 -13.52
CA MET A 200 13.44 8.66 -13.32
C MET A 200 13.26 9.45 -14.62
N SER A 201 12.34 10.41 -14.60
CA SER A 201 12.26 11.46 -15.63
C SER A 201 13.56 12.27 -15.68
N ASN A 202 13.88 12.82 -16.84
CA ASN A 202 14.97 13.78 -16.97
C ASN A 202 14.57 15.19 -16.51
N ARG A 203 13.28 15.41 -16.23
CA ARG A 203 12.77 16.68 -15.71
C ARG A 203 13.06 16.83 -14.22
N SER A 204 13.32 18.06 -13.78
CA SER A 204 13.61 18.40 -12.39
C SER A 204 12.38 18.31 -11.48
N ASP A 205 11.18 18.50 -12.03
CA ASP A 205 9.91 18.46 -11.30
C ASP A 205 9.37 17.03 -11.07
N LYS A 206 10.08 16.01 -11.57
CA LYS A 206 9.73 14.58 -11.43
C LYS A 206 8.36 14.20 -12.05
N TYR A 207 7.74 15.07 -12.84
CA TYR A 207 6.46 14.83 -13.54
C TYR A 207 6.62 14.28 -14.96
#